data_AF-A0A3D2WR21-F1
#
_entry.id   AF-A0A3D2WR21-F1
#
_cell.length_a   1.000
_cell.length_b   1.000
_cell.length_c   1.000
_cell.angle_alpha   90.00
_cell.angle_beta   90.00
_cell.angle_gamma   90.00
#
_symmetry.space_group_name_H-M   'P 1'
#
loop_
_entity.id
_entity.type
_entity.pdbx_description
1 polymer ?
#
loop_
_entity_poly.entity_id
_entity_poly.type
_entity_poly.pdbx_seq_one_letter_code
_entity_poly.pdbx_strand_id
1 'polypeptide(L)' 'MATYIIGDLQGCFSSFMSLLQKIQFDPSRDQVWIAGDLINRGHDS' A
#
# COMPACT_ATOMS: atom_id res chain seq x y z
N MET A 1 4.80 -16.51 1.03
CA MET A 1 3.49 -16.07 1.51
C MET A 1 3.76 -15.21 2.71
N ALA A 2 3.72 -13.90 2.50
CA ALA A 2 3.81 -12.89 3.53
C ALA A 2 2.49 -12.10 3.61
N THR A 3 2.17 -11.62 4.80
CA THR A 3 1.05 -10.71 5.03
C THR A 3 1.62 -9.37 5.46
N TYR A 4 1.39 -8.33 4.66
CA TYR A 4 1.84 -6.97 4.93
C TYR A 4 0.68 -6.18 5.53
N ILE A 5 0.94 -5.53 6.66
CA ILE A 5 0.01 -4.58 7.26
C ILE A 5 0.59 -3.20 7.02
N ILE A 6 -0.11 -2.40 6.23
CA ILE A 6 0.30 -1.05 5.84
C ILE A 6 -0.63 -0.05 6.53
N GLY A 7 -0.04 0.97 7.14
CA GLY A 7 -0.78 2.07 7.77
C GLY A 7 -1.43 3.00 6.75
N ASP A 8 -1.70 4.23 7.17
CA ASP A 8 -2.43 5.22 6.40
C ASP A 8 -1.78 5.49 5.02
N LEU A 9 -2.58 5.43 3.95
CA LEU A 9 -2.12 5.77 2.60
C LEU A 9 -2.32 7.25 2.26
N GLN A 10 -3.37 7.87 2.79
CA GLN A 10 -3.74 9.28 2.59
C GLN A 10 -3.67 9.71 1.11
N GLY A 11 -4.21 8.90 0.20
CA GLY A 11 -4.20 9.17 -1.24
C GLY A 11 -2.81 9.17 -1.91
N CYS A 12 -1.75 8.66 -1.26
CA CYS A 12 -0.39 8.65 -1.78
C CYS A 12 -0.10 7.40 -2.64
N PHE A 13 -0.79 7.27 -3.78
CA PHE A 13 -0.71 6.08 -4.64
C PHE A 13 0.71 5.78 -5.12
N SER A 14 1.44 6.81 -5.57
CA SER A 14 2.80 6.65 -6.11
C SER A 14 3.81 6.18 -5.03
N SER A 15 3.62 6.59 -3.78
CA SER A 15 4.41 6.09 -2.63
C SER A 15 4.07 4.64 -2.29
N PHE A 16 2.79 4.29 -2.33
CA PHE A 16 2.33 2.92 -2.12
C PHE A 16 2.90 1.95 -3.17
N MET A 17 2.84 2.31 -4.45
CA MET A 17 3.42 1.51 -5.53
C MET A 17 4.94 1.35 -5.38
N SER A 18 5.64 2.41 -4.99
CA SER A 18 7.08 2.37 -4.72
C SER A 18 7.42 1.43 -3.54
N LEU A 19 6.57 1.40 -2.51
CA LEU A 19 6.70 0.48 -1.39
C LEU A 19 6.52 -0.98 -1.85
N LEU A 20 5.46 -1.27 -2.61
CA LEU A 20 5.19 -2.62 -3.13
C LEU A 20 6.34 -3.14 -4.00
N GLN A 21 6.95 -2.29 -4.82
CA GLN A 21 8.14 -2.65 -5.61
C GLN A 21 9.35 -2.98 -4.71
N LYS A 22 9.61 -2.16 -3.68
CA LYS A 22 10.74 -2.37 -2.76
C LYS A 22 10.64 -3.67 -1.99
N ILE A 23 9.43 -4.07 -1.59
CA ILE A 23 9.20 -5.33 -0.86
C ILE A 23 8.98 -6.53 -1.79
N GLN A 24 9.11 -6.34 -3.12
CA GLN A 24 8.88 -7.37 -4.13
C GLN A 24 7.52 -8.07 -3.95
N PHE A 25 6.47 -7.27 -3.73
CA PHE A 25 5.12 -7.79 -3.48
C PHE A 25 4.62 -8.63 -4.66
N ASP A 26 4.16 -9.86 -4.38
CA ASP A 26 3.56 -10.75 -5.37
C ASP A 26 2.06 -10.95 -5.07
N PRO A 27 1.14 -10.37 -5.87
CA PRO A 27 -0.31 -10.50 -5.62
C PRO A 27 -0.84 -11.93 -5.75
N SER A 28 -0.08 -12.86 -6.35
CA SER A 28 -0.46 -14.27 -6.43
C SER A 28 -0.10 -15.07 -5.18
N ARG A 29 0.75 -14.52 -4.30
CA ARG A 29 1.33 -15.24 -3.15
C ARG A 29 1.23 -14.48 -1.83
N ASP A 30 1.12 -13.17 -1.87
CA ASP A 30 1.16 -12.29 -0.71
C ASP A 30 -0.17 -11.55 -0.54
N GLN A 31 -0.40 -11.05 0.68
CA GLN A 31 -1.59 -10.27 1.01
C GLN A 31 -1.19 -8.92 1.60
N VAL A 32 -1.96 -7.88 1.27
CA VAL A 32 -1.83 -6.54 1.85
C VAL A 32 -3.12 -6.19 2.57
N TRP A 33 -2.97 -5.76 3.82
CA TRP A 33 -4.04 -5.22 4.65
C TRP A 33 -3.73 -3.74 4.89
N ILE A 34 -4.71 -2.88 4.59
CA ILE A 34 -4.59 -1.44 4.82
C ILE A 34 -5.35 -1.10 6.10
N ALA A 35 -4.66 -0.54 7.08
CA ALA A 35 -5.18 -0.32 8.43
C ALA A 35 -6.13 0.91 8.54
N GLY A 36 -6.12 1.82 7.56
CA GLY A 36 -6.99 3.01 7.56
C GLY A 36 -6.60 4.05 6.52
N ASP A 37 -7.38 5.13 6.45
CA ASP A 37 -7.09 6.35 5.68
C ASP A 37 -6.57 6.09 4.26
N LEU A 38 -7.33 5.34 3.45
CA LEU A 38 -6.98 5.10 2.05
C LEU A 38 -6.97 6.39 1.23
N ILE A 39 -7.94 7.27 1.49
CA ILE A 39 -8.16 8.53 0.79
C ILE A 39 -7.93 9.71 1.75
N ASN A 40 -7.93 10.94 1.20
CA ASN A 40 -7.80 12.23 1.89
C ASN A 40 -6.34 12.74 1.99
N ARG A 41 -6.13 14.07 1.87
CA ARG A 41 -4.83 14.80 1.87
C ARG A 41 -3.84 14.55 0.72
N GLY A 42 -3.90 13.43 -0.01
CA GLY A 42 -3.04 13.16 -1.16
C GLY A 42 -3.48 13.88 -2.43
N HIS A 43 -2.53 14.38 -3.22
CA HIS A 43 -2.78 15.05 -4.51
C HIS A 43 -3.29 14.11 -5.62
N ASP A 44 -3.19 12.79 -5.42
CA ASP A 44 -3.56 11.74 -6.39
C ASP A 44 -4.89 11.02 -6.02
N SER A 45 -5.71 11.60 -5.13
CA SER A 45 -6.96 10.99 -4.62
C SER A 45 -8.12 11.02 -5.62
#